data_AF-A0A970I4V9-F1
#
_entry.id   AF-A0A970I4V9-F1
#
_cell.length_a   1.000
_cell.length_b   1.000
_cell.length_c   1.000
_cell.angle_alpha   90.00
_cell.angle_beta   90.00
_cell.angle_gamma   90.00
#
_symmetry.space_group_name_H-M   'P 1'
#
loop_
_entity.id
_entity.type
_entity.pdbx_description
1 polymer ?
#
loop_
_entity_poly.entity_id
_entity_poly.type
_entity_poly.pdbx_seq_one_letter_code
_entity_poly.pdbx_strand_id
1 'polypeptide(L)'
;MILILVFLNIFFTVLVFFVGWSEYTRILVGESFWGIHKEYKFKFSDFVGVSFMKLYRVPALIGESAALGHFGLISFFLLKDHKKFKYISYISLILVALCFTRSVYLVLILYYLLLGMSSSKRFQKFVLYGLLLIPVLIVALLRYGLFDIKSLYMRFDFWNELMEIDFNFIYGGAIGSVGLASAMDGFINVIDNYWLFLIFSIGIIGVILVIFFFYEKTRYKNDLVFITIAFLISGLFITLTQSLVFLSLYPLLFLNYRILEDERNR
;
A
#
# COMPACT_ATOMS: atom_id res chain seq x y z
N MET A 1 -8.60 -0.28 20.54
CA MET A 1 -8.29 -1.51 19.77
C MET A 1 -7.19 -1.27 18.74
N ILE A 2 -7.37 -0.39 17.73
CA ILE A 2 -6.37 -0.14 16.66
C ILE A 2 -4.97 0.16 17.22
N LEU A 3 -4.88 1.04 18.21
CA LEU A 3 -3.61 1.41 18.85
C LEU A 3 -2.86 0.21 19.46
N ILE A 4 -3.58 -0.73 20.08
CA ILE A 4 -3.00 -1.95 20.68
C ILE A 4 -2.41 -2.81 19.57
N LEU A 5 -3.13 -2.97 18.45
CA LEU A 5 -2.65 -3.69 17.29
C LEU A 5 -1.41 -3.03 16.67
N VAL A 6 -1.34 -1.69 16.66
CA VAL A 6 -0.13 -0.96 16.23
C VAL A 6 1.05 -1.31 17.14
N PHE A 7 0.89 -1.23 18.46
CA PHE A 7 1.98 -1.57 19.39
C PHE A 7 2.44 -3.01 19.27
N LEU A 8 1.51 -3.96 19.16
CA LEU A 8 1.83 -5.36 18.94
C LEU A 8 2.61 -5.54 17.63
N ASN A 9 2.14 -4.96 16.53
CA ASN A 9 2.84 -5.06 15.25
C ASN A 9 4.24 -4.45 15.31
N ILE A 10 4.44 -3.34 16.02
CA ILE A 10 5.77 -2.74 16.20
C ILE A 10 6.66 -3.70 16.98
N PHE A 11 6.16 -4.25 18.09
CA PHE A 11 6.91 -5.22 18.90
C PHE A 11 7.35 -6.42 18.07
N PHE A 12 6.44 -7.05 17.32
CA PHE A 12 6.78 -8.20 16.47
C PHE A 12 7.70 -7.83 15.31
N THR A 13 7.52 -6.66 14.69
CA THR A 13 8.43 -6.16 13.64
C THR A 13 9.85 -6.05 14.17
N VAL A 14 10.02 -5.44 15.35
CA VAL A 14 11.31 -5.28 16.01
C VAL A 14 11.89 -6.63 16.43
N LEU A 15 11.06 -7.52 16.96
CA LEU A 15 11.46 -8.88 17.34
C LEU A 15 12.09 -9.64 16.16
N VAL A 16 11.52 -9.54 14.96
CA VAL A 16 12.09 -10.15 13.74
C VAL A 16 13.50 -9.65 13.48
N PHE A 17 13.76 -8.36 13.63
CA PHE A 17 15.08 -7.78 13.38
C PHE A 17 16.12 -8.21 14.44
N PHE A 18 15.69 -8.53 15.65
CA PHE A 18 16.58 -9.03 16.71
C PHE A 18 16.84 -10.53 16.63
N VAL A 19 15.78 -11.33 16.44
CA VAL A 19 15.83 -12.80 16.47
C VAL A 19 16.27 -13.37 15.11
N GLY A 20 16.09 -12.61 14.03
CA GLY A 20 16.32 -13.05 12.68
C GLY A 20 15.12 -13.78 12.09
N TRP A 21 15.00 -13.73 10.76
CA TRP A 21 13.85 -14.29 10.04
C TRP A 21 13.61 -15.78 10.34
N SER A 22 14.65 -16.61 10.27
CA SER A 22 14.52 -18.08 10.37
C SER A 22 13.92 -18.52 11.71
N GLU A 23 14.48 -18.01 12.81
CA GLU A 23 14.04 -18.36 14.16
C GLU A 23 12.66 -17.74 14.46
N TYR A 24 12.40 -16.51 13.99
CA TYR A 24 11.08 -15.90 14.10
C TYR A 24 10.00 -16.72 13.38
N THR A 25 10.27 -17.18 12.16
CA THR A 25 9.31 -18.02 11.42
C THR A 25 9.06 -19.36 12.10
N ARG A 26 10.11 -19.95 12.70
CA ARG A 26 9.97 -21.19 13.47
C ARG A 26 9.10 -20.98 14.72
N ILE A 27 9.21 -19.85 15.40
CA ILE A 27 8.36 -19.51 16.55
C ILE A 27 6.90 -19.33 16.14
N LEU A 28 6.63 -18.66 15.03
CA LEU A 28 5.26 -18.38 14.59
C LEU A 28 4.55 -19.57 13.96
N VAL A 29 5.27 -20.32 13.12
CA VAL A 29 4.67 -21.28 12.19
C VAL A 29 5.21 -22.71 12.41
N GLY A 30 6.22 -22.88 13.26
CA GLY A 30 6.84 -24.18 13.54
C GLY A 30 7.95 -24.57 12.58
N GLU A 31 8.11 -23.85 11.47
CA GLU A 31 9.15 -24.10 10.46
C GLU A 31 9.80 -22.82 9.95
N SER A 32 11.02 -22.94 9.40
CA SER A 32 11.71 -21.85 8.73
C SER A 32 11.39 -21.86 7.24
N PHE A 33 10.83 -20.76 6.71
CA PHE A 33 10.47 -20.66 5.29
C PHE A 33 10.91 -19.31 4.72
N TRP A 34 11.48 -19.28 3.50
CA TRP A 34 11.82 -18.03 2.81
C TRP A 34 10.83 -17.79 1.67
N GLY A 35 10.40 -16.55 1.45
CA GLY A 35 9.34 -16.26 0.48
C GLY A 35 7.96 -16.39 1.10
N ILE A 36 7.07 -17.16 0.47
CA ILE A 36 5.66 -17.29 0.86
C ILE A 36 5.40 -18.64 1.53
N HIS A 37 4.83 -18.63 2.74
CA HIS A 37 4.38 -19.86 3.40
C HIS A 37 3.10 -20.40 2.74
N LYS A 38 3.05 -21.70 2.44
CA LYS A 38 1.95 -22.31 1.67
C LYS A 38 0.59 -22.22 2.36
N GLU A 39 0.54 -22.52 3.66
CA GLU A 39 -0.70 -22.56 4.46
C GLU A 39 -1.07 -21.18 5.04
N TYR A 40 -0.20 -20.61 5.88
CA TYR A 40 -0.47 -19.32 6.55
C TYR A 40 -0.28 -18.08 5.68
N LYS A 41 0.18 -18.23 4.42
CA LYS A 41 0.39 -17.14 3.44
C LYS A 41 1.28 -15.99 3.92
N PHE A 42 2.06 -16.20 4.98
CA PHE A 42 3.05 -15.22 5.42
C PHE A 42 4.14 -15.01 4.36
N LYS A 43 4.60 -13.77 4.19
CA LYS A 43 5.61 -13.44 3.19
C LYS A 43 6.81 -12.69 3.76
N PHE A 44 7.99 -13.28 3.59
CA PHE A 44 9.29 -12.66 3.83
C PHE A 44 10.02 -12.40 2.51
N SER A 45 10.67 -11.24 2.40
CA SER A 45 11.50 -10.92 1.23
C SER A 45 12.60 -9.94 1.59
N ASP A 46 13.65 -9.89 0.78
CA ASP A 46 14.69 -8.87 0.93
C ASP A 46 14.20 -7.51 0.41
N PHE A 47 14.60 -6.44 1.09
CA PHE A 47 14.41 -5.07 0.60
C PHE A 47 15.61 -4.61 -0.23
N VAL A 48 16.78 -4.48 0.41
CA VAL A 48 18.07 -4.15 -0.20
C VAL A 48 19.16 -4.84 0.61
N GLY A 49 20.01 -5.62 -0.05
CA GLY A 49 21.22 -6.18 0.54
C GLY A 49 22.34 -5.15 0.51
N VAL A 50 22.43 -4.29 1.52
CA VAL A 50 23.65 -3.51 1.76
C VAL A 50 24.58 -4.40 2.57
N SER A 51 25.85 -4.54 2.15
CA SER A 51 26.84 -5.50 2.65
C SER A 51 27.08 -5.55 4.18
N PHE A 52 26.47 -4.66 4.97
CA PHE A 52 26.60 -4.62 6.43
C PHE A 52 25.29 -4.86 7.21
N MET A 53 24.10 -4.86 6.57
CA MET A 53 22.84 -5.16 7.24
C MET A 53 21.80 -5.66 6.24
N LYS A 54 21.33 -6.91 6.38
CA LYS A 54 20.23 -7.44 5.56
C LYS A 54 18.91 -6.87 6.08
N LEU A 55 18.33 -5.92 5.34
CA LEU A 55 17.01 -5.38 5.65
C LEU A 55 15.93 -6.26 5.02
N TYR A 56 15.07 -6.82 5.86
CA TYR A 56 13.96 -7.66 5.47
C TYR A 56 12.65 -6.87 5.38
N ARG A 57 11.84 -7.20 4.39
CA ARG A 57 10.40 -6.92 4.38
C ARG A 57 9.72 -7.99 5.21
N VAL A 58 9.17 -7.59 6.35
CA VAL A 58 8.64 -8.49 7.37
C VAL A 58 7.13 -8.34 7.48
N PRO A 59 6.38 -9.44 7.59
CA PRO A 59 4.94 -9.39 7.78
C PRO A 59 4.55 -9.02 9.23
N ALA A 60 5.47 -9.18 10.19
CA ALA A 60 5.18 -9.08 11.61
C ALA A 60 4.02 -10.00 12.02
N LEU A 61 2.87 -9.46 12.44
CA LEU A 61 1.64 -10.22 12.72
C LEU A 61 0.69 -10.29 11.52
N ILE A 62 0.94 -9.53 10.46
CA ILE A 62 0.00 -9.34 9.34
C ILE A 62 0.65 -9.91 8.08
N GLY A 63 0.12 -11.04 7.59
CA GLY A 63 0.35 -11.68 6.29
C GLY A 63 1.61 -11.27 5.50
N GLU A 64 1.62 -10.06 4.92
CA GLU A 64 2.77 -9.54 4.17
C GLU A 64 3.17 -8.11 4.58
N SER A 65 4.43 -7.75 4.28
CA SER A 65 5.01 -6.43 4.61
C SER A 65 4.19 -5.24 4.10
N ALA A 66 3.59 -5.36 2.92
CA ALA A 66 2.73 -4.33 2.37
C ALA A 66 1.42 -4.17 3.16
N ALA A 67 0.82 -5.28 3.60
CA ALA A 67 -0.38 -5.27 4.44
C ALA A 67 -0.08 -4.60 5.80
N LEU A 68 1.06 -4.90 6.40
CA LEU A 68 1.57 -4.24 7.61
C LEU A 68 1.71 -2.72 7.42
N GLY A 69 2.32 -2.29 6.31
CA GLY A 69 2.51 -0.87 6.01
C GLY A 69 1.21 -0.12 5.76
N HIS A 70 0.29 -0.68 4.97
CA HIS A 70 -1.04 -0.08 4.75
C HIS A 70 -1.85 -0.04 6.05
N PHE A 71 -1.75 -1.04 6.92
CA PHE A 71 -2.37 -1.01 8.24
C PHE A 71 -1.84 0.15 9.09
N GLY A 72 -0.51 0.34 9.16
CA GLY A 72 0.11 1.46 9.86
C GLY A 72 -0.33 2.82 9.31
N LEU A 73 -0.40 2.93 7.98
CA LEU A 73 -0.84 4.14 7.28
C LEU A 73 -2.31 4.48 7.57
N ILE A 74 -3.22 3.52 7.45
CA ILE A 74 -4.64 3.72 7.74
C ILE A 74 -4.86 4.03 9.22
N SER A 75 -4.12 3.35 10.11
CA SER A 75 -4.16 3.63 11.56
C SER A 75 -3.73 5.06 11.87
N PHE A 76 -2.69 5.57 11.19
CA PHE A 76 -2.28 6.98 11.31
C PHE A 76 -3.43 7.92 10.89
N PHE A 77 -4.02 7.72 9.71
CA PHE A 77 -5.11 8.58 9.24
C PHE A 77 -6.37 8.49 10.11
N LEU A 78 -6.68 7.33 10.66
CA LEU A 78 -7.79 7.16 11.59
C LEU A 78 -7.59 7.94 12.89
N LEU A 79 -6.36 8.04 13.39
CA LEU A 79 -6.09 8.59 14.71
C LEU A 79 -5.60 10.04 14.70
N LYS A 80 -5.08 10.56 13.58
CA LYS A 80 -4.46 11.90 13.53
C LYS A 80 -5.42 13.06 13.84
N ASP A 81 -6.72 12.89 13.61
CA ASP A 81 -7.73 13.93 13.83
C ASP A 81 -8.49 13.80 15.15
N HIS A 82 -8.19 12.76 15.94
CA HIS A 82 -8.72 12.56 17.29
C HIS A 82 -8.03 13.49 18.30
N LYS A 83 -8.80 14.22 19.10
CA LYS A 83 -8.25 15.13 20.14
C LYS A 83 -7.29 14.42 21.11
N LYS A 84 -7.63 13.19 21.53
CA LYS A 84 -6.85 12.41 22.51
C LYS A 84 -5.66 11.66 21.91
N PHE A 85 -5.77 11.21 20.65
CA PHE A 85 -4.81 10.28 20.05
C PHE A 85 -3.94 10.89 18.94
N LYS A 86 -4.14 12.17 18.60
CA LYS A 86 -3.43 12.86 17.53
C LYS A 86 -1.91 12.71 17.55
N TYR A 87 -1.28 12.86 18.72
CA TYR A 87 0.18 12.73 18.81
C TYR A 87 0.63 11.28 18.79
N ILE A 88 -0.18 10.37 19.33
CA ILE A 88 0.13 8.94 19.38
C ILE A 88 -0.06 8.29 17.99
N SER A 89 -0.88 8.88 17.12
CA SER A 89 -1.09 8.37 15.75
C SER A 89 0.22 8.24 14.97
N TYR A 90 1.20 9.13 15.21
CA TYR A 90 2.51 9.13 14.58
C TYR A 90 3.33 7.87 14.89
N ILE A 91 3.05 7.17 16.00
CA ILE A 91 3.67 5.86 16.29
C ILE A 91 3.34 4.86 15.18
N SER A 92 2.17 4.95 14.57
CA SER A 92 1.78 4.07 13.44
C SER A 92 2.67 4.26 12.21
N LEU A 93 3.33 5.41 12.06
CA LEU A 93 4.29 5.66 10.98
C LEU A 93 5.60 4.89 11.17
N ILE A 94 5.90 4.36 12.37
CA ILE A 94 7.03 3.44 12.57
C ILE A 94 6.81 2.16 11.74
N LEU A 95 5.58 1.64 11.71
CA LEU A 95 5.24 0.49 10.85
C LEU A 95 5.40 0.83 9.38
N VAL A 96 4.98 2.04 8.96
CA VAL A 96 5.20 2.51 7.59
C VAL A 96 6.68 2.57 7.28
N ALA A 97 7.50 3.15 8.16
CA ALA A 97 8.95 3.23 7.97
C ALA A 97 9.60 1.85 7.85
N LEU A 98 9.23 0.89 8.70
CA LEU A 98 9.83 -0.44 8.76
C LEU A 98 9.25 -1.46 7.77
N CYS A 99 8.14 -1.14 7.07
CA CYS A 99 7.54 -2.07 6.10
C CYS A 99 8.26 -2.15 4.76
N PHE A 100 9.17 -1.21 4.46
CA PHE A 100 10.00 -1.20 3.25
C PHE A 100 9.22 -1.43 1.94
N THR A 101 7.97 -0.93 1.87
CA THR A 101 7.05 -1.14 0.77
C THR A 101 6.78 0.16 0.02
N ARG A 102 7.15 0.17 -1.27
CA ARG A 102 7.07 1.35 -2.14
C ARG A 102 5.66 1.94 -2.27
N SER A 103 4.64 1.10 -2.44
CA SER A 103 3.24 1.55 -2.55
C SER A 103 2.77 2.27 -1.29
N VAL A 104 3.13 1.78 -0.10
CA VAL A 104 2.77 2.42 1.17
C VAL A 104 3.40 3.82 1.29
N TYR A 105 4.69 3.94 0.95
CA TYR A 105 5.37 5.24 0.95
C TYR A 105 4.77 6.21 -0.06
N LEU A 106 4.39 5.71 -1.24
CA LEU A 106 3.79 6.52 -2.29
C LEU A 106 2.49 7.17 -1.81
N VAL A 107 1.62 6.45 -1.08
CA VAL A 107 0.40 7.04 -0.51
C VAL A 107 0.75 8.19 0.45
N LEU A 108 1.72 7.99 1.36
CA LEU A 108 2.12 9.01 2.32
C LEU A 108 2.71 10.26 1.63
N ILE A 109 3.58 10.07 0.63
CA ILE A 109 4.20 11.13 -0.15
C ILE A 109 3.12 11.91 -0.92
N LEU A 110 2.25 11.22 -1.65
CA LEU A 110 1.18 11.85 -2.43
C LEU A 110 0.21 12.62 -1.53
N TYR A 111 -0.17 12.05 -0.39
CA TYR A 111 -1.04 12.72 0.57
C TYR A 111 -0.43 14.05 1.05
N TYR A 112 0.83 14.05 1.51
CA TYR A 112 1.48 15.29 1.95
C TYR A 112 1.78 16.27 0.81
N LEU A 113 2.04 15.77 -0.39
CA LEU A 113 2.19 16.60 -1.59
C LEU A 113 0.88 17.32 -1.92
N LEU A 114 -0.25 16.62 -1.95
CA LEU A 114 -1.57 17.21 -2.17
C LEU A 114 -1.93 18.22 -1.07
N LEU A 115 -1.68 17.86 0.19
CA LEU A 115 -1.91 18.75 1.34
C LEU A 115 -1.07 20.03 1.24
N GLY A 116 0.23 19.90 0.95
CA GLY A 116 1.14 21.03 0.79
C GLY A 116 0.77 21.90 -0.41
N MET A 117 0.40 21.29 -1.54
CA MET A 117 -0.09 21.99 -2.71
C MET A 117 -1.38 22.77 -2.41
N SER A 118 -2.28 22.22 -1.60
CA SER A 118 -3.51 22.92 -1.19
C SER A 118 -3.25 24.06 -0.20
N SER A 119 -2.21 23.95 0.65
CA SER A 119 -1.97 24.88 1.75
C SER A 119 -1.21 26.16 1.34
N SER A 120 -0.20 26.08 0.47
CA SER A 120 0.70 27.21 0.22
C SER A 120 1.13 27.36 -1.24
N LYS A 121 0.94 28.55 -1.80
CA LYS A 121 1.47 28.92 -3.14
C LYS A 121 3.00 28.80 -3.22
N ARG A 122 3.72 28.98 -2.11
CA ARG A 122 5.19 28.79 -2.08
C ARG A 122 5.55 27.31 -2.23
N PHE A 123 4.80 26.43 -1.57
CA PHE A 123 5.00 24.99 -1.70
C PHE A 123 4.64 24.51 -3.11
N GLN A 124 3.57 25.03 -3.72
CA GLN A 124 3.25 24.75 -5.13
C GLN A 124 4.42 25.10 -6.07
N LYS A 125 5.01 26.29 -5.89
CA LYS A 125 6.20 26.70 -6.66
C LYS A 125 7.41 25.80 -6.39
N PHE A 126 7.64 25.44 -5.12
CA PHE A 126 8.72 24.51 -4.74
C PHE A 126 8.57 23.15 -5.42
N VAL A 127 7.37 22.56 -5.40
CA VAL A 127 7.07 21.30 -6.10
C VAL A 127 7.30 21.44 -7.59
N LEU A 128 6.81 22.53 -8.20
CA LEU A 128 6.99 22.80 -9.64
C LEU A 128 8.48 22.88 -10.03
N TYR A 129 9.30 23.57 -9.24
CA TYR A 129 10.74 23.63 -9.47
C TYR A 129 11.43 22.29 -9.17
N GLY A 130 10.93 21.55 -8.17
CA GLY A 130 11.40 20.20 -7.85
C GLY A 130 11.14 19.18 -8.97
N LEU A 131 10.14 19.37 -9.83
CA LEU A 131 9.92 18.51 -11.01
C LEU A 131 11.14 18.50 -11.94
N LEU A 132 11.91 19.59 -12.01
CA LEU A 132 13.15 19.66 -12.79
C LEU A 132 14.25 18.75 -12.24
N LEU A 133 14.15 18.33 -10.97
CA LEU A 133 15.08 17.39 -10.34
C LEU A 133 14.68 15.92 -10.57
N ILE A 134 13.47 15.64 -11.08
CA ILE A 134 13.02 14.27 -11.36
C ILE A 134 13.96 13.56 -12.35
N PRO A 135 14.39 14.15 -13.48
CA PRO A 135 15.35 13.52 -14.36
C PRO A 135 16.67 13.17 -13.66
N VAL A 136 17.17 14.05 -12.80
CA VAL A 136 18.41 13.83 -12.02
C VAL A 136 18.22 12.66 -11.04
N LEU A 137 17.06 12.60 -10.37
CA LEU A 137 16.71 11.49 -9.48
C LEU A 137 16.60 10.16 -10.24
N ILE A 138 15.95 10.14 -11.41
CA ILE A 138 15.84 8.94 -12.25
C ILE A 138 17.23 8.44 -12.66
N VAL A 139 18.11 9.34 -13.12
CA VAL A 139 19.51 8.99 -13.47
C VAL A 139 20.27 8.43 -12.26
N ALA A 140 20.09 9.02 -11.07
CA ALA A 140 20.71 8.51 -9.85
C ALA A 140 20.18 7.11 -9.48
N LEU A 141 18.86 6.90 -9.54
CA LEU A 141 18.24 5.61 -9.24
C LEU A 141 18.66 4.51 -10.22
N LEU A 142 18.80 4.83 -11.50
CA LEU A 142 19.37 3.94 -12.52
C LEU A 142 20.81 3.55 -12.18
N ARG A 143 21.64 4.54 -11.79
CA ARG A 143 23.05 4.31 -11.45
C ARG A 143 23.24 3.42 -10.22
N TYR A 144 22.38 3.54 -9.22
CA TYR A 144 22.41 2.71 -8.01
C TYR A 144 21.68 1.36 -8.18
N GLY A 145 21.19 1.03 -9.39
CA GLY A 145 20.45 -0.21 -9.64
C GLY A 145 19.12 -0.31 -8.88
N LEU A 146 18.61 0.82 -8.36
CA LEU A 146 17.36 0.89 -7.61
C LEU A 146 16.14 0.99 -8.54
N PHE A 147 16.36 1.41 -9.78
CA PHE A 147 15.37 1.46 -10.84
C PHE A 147 15.88 0.66 -12.03
N ASP A 148 15.30 -0.51 -12.27
CA ASP A 148 15.67 -1.36 -13.40
C ASP A 148 14.60 -1.24 -14.49
N ILE A 149 14.99 -0.66 -15.64
CA ILE A 149 14.11 -0.52 -16.81
C ILE A 149 13.66 -1.90 -17.29
N LYS A 150 14.50 -2.93 -17.18
CA LYS A 150 14.14 -4.29 -17.56
C LYS A 150 13.01 -4.82 -16.69
N SER A 151 13.05 -4.57 -15.37
CA SER A 151 11.94 -4.91 -14.46
C SER A 151 10.64 -4.18 -14.80
N LEU A 152 10.70 -2.97 -15.34
CA LEU A 152 9.52 -2.23 -15.78
C LEU A 152 8.96 -2.79 -17.09
N TYR A 153 9.84 -3.09 -18.05
CA TYR A 153 9.47 -3.68 -19.33
C TYR A 153 8.82 -5.06 -19.15
N MET A 154 9.40 -5.93 -18.31
CA MET A 154 8.82 -7.24 -17.98
C MET A 154 7.40 -7.14 -17.39
N ARG A 155 7.07 -6.05 -16.68
CA ARG A 155 5.71 -5.83 -16.16
C ARG A 155 4.74 -5.43 -17.25
N PHE A 156 5.15 -4.56 -18.17
CA PHE A 156 4.30 -4.17 -19.30
C PHE A 156 4.04 -5.34 -20.23
N ASP A 157 5.05 -6.16 -20.53
CA ASP A 157 4.89 -7.38 -21.31
C ASP A 157 3.89 -8.33 -20.62
N PHE A 158 4.07 -8.57 -19.31
CA PHE A 158 3.14 -9.39 -18.54
C PHE A 158 1.71 -8.83 -18.53
N TRP A 159 1.53 -7.52 -18.40
CA TRP A 159 0.20 -6.90 -18.46
C TRP A 159 -0.43 -7.04 -19.85
N ASN A 160 0.36 -7.01 -20.92
CA ASN A 160 -0.13 -7.23 -22.28
C ASN A 160 -0.55 -8.69 -22.49
N GLU A 161 0.21 -9.66 -21.98
CA GLU A 161 -0.17 -11.09 -22.00
C GLU A 161 -1.50 -11.32 -21.26
N LEU A 162 -1.72 -10.62 -20.14
CA LEU A 162 -2.98 -10.70 -19.39
C LEU A 162 -4.19 -10.10 -20.13
N MET A 163 -3.98 -9.23 -21.11
CA MET A 163 -5.07 -8.69 -21.94
C MET A 163 -5.62 -9.74 -22.93
N GLU A 164 -4.98 -10.91 -23.07
CA GLU A 164 -5.48 -12.04 -23.85
C GLU A 164 -6.55 -12.87 -23.10
N ILE A 165 -6.80 -12.58 -21.82
CA ILE A 165 -7.89 -13.19 -21.06
C ILE A 165 -9.22 -12.80 -21.71
N ASP A 166 -10.15 -13.74 -21.84
CA ASP A 166 -11.49 -13.43 -22.36
C ASP A 166 -12.29 -12.62 -21.31
N PHE A 167 -12.36 -11.29 -21.51
CA PHE A 167 -13.14 -10.38 -20.68
C PHE A 167 -13.86 -9.36 -21.54
N ASN A 168 -15.04 -8.92 -21.08
CA ASN A 168 -15.72 -7.80 -21.70
C ASN A 168 -15.14 -6.48 -21.18
N PHE A 169 -14.58 -5.64 -22.03
CA PHE A 169 -14.02 -4.35 -21.59
C PHE A 169 -15.05 -3.44 -20.88
N ILE A 170 -16.32 -3.52 -21.29
CA ILE A 170 -17.40 -2.67 -20.76
C ILE A 170 -17.89 -3.20 -19.40
N TYR A 171 -18.16 -4.50 -19.32
CA TYR A 171 -18.85 -5.13 -18.18
C TYR A 171 -17.98 -6.07 -17.32
N GLY A 172 -16.74 -6.34 -17.75
CA GLY A 172 -15.85 -7.30 -17.10
C GLY A 172 -16.22 -8.75 -17.42
N GLY A 173 -16.15 -9.63 -16.43
CA GLY A 173 -16.56 -11.03 -16.56
C GLY A 173 -15.46 -12.05 -16.35
N ALA A 174 -14.22 -11.63 -16.12
CA ALA A 174 -13.09 -12.52 -15.83
C ALA A 174 -12.87 -12.74 -14.31
N ILE A 175 -13.94 -12.67 -13.51
CA ILE A 175 -13.87 -12.87 -12.06
C ILE A 175 -13.53 -14.34 -11.79
N GLY A 176 -12.38 -14.59 -11.15
CA GLY A 176 -11.90 -15.94 -10.80
C GLY A 176 -10.87 -16.53 -11.77
N SER A 177 -10.77 -16.04 -13.01
CA SER A 177 -9.62 -16.31 -13.90
C SER A 177 -8.47 -15.32 -13.66
N VAL A 178 -8.81 -14.14 -13.13
CA VAL A 178 -7.90 -13.01 -12.87
C VAL A 178 -7.74 -12.87 -11.35
N GLY A 179 -6.49 -12.93 -10.86
CA GLY A 179 -6.19 -12.74 -9.44
C GLY A 179 -6.08 -14.03 -8.60
N LEU A 180 -5.80 -15.19 -9.21
CA LEU A 180 -5.49 -16.47 -8.54
C LEU A 180 -4.15 -16.48 -7.78
N ALA A 181 -3.80 -15.35 -7.15
CA ALA A 181 -2.59 -15.16 -6.35
C ALA A 181 -2.50 -16.13 -5.15
N SER A 182 -3.60 -16.78 -4.75
CA SER A 182 -3.61 -17.75 -3.66
C SER A 182 -3.34 -19.19 -4.10
N ALA A 183 -3.52 -19.52 -5.39
CA ALA A 183 -3.49 -20.88 -5.91
C ALA A 183 -2.23 -21.22 -6.73
N MET A 184 -1.56 -20.23 -7.33
CA MET A 184 -0.37 -20.47 -8.16
C MET A 184 0.88 -19.81 -7.58
N ASP A 185 1.93 -20.60 -7.38
CA ASP A 185 3.22 -20.17 -6.84
C ASP A 185 3.90 -19.14 -7.75
N GLY A 186 4.09 -17.91 -7.26
CA GLY A 186 5.07 -16.98 -7.82
C GLY A 186 4.58 -15.57 -8.14
N PHE A 187 5.50 -14.61 -8.07
CA PHE A 187 5.33 -13.21 -8.47
C PHE A 187 4.87 -13.05 -9.94
N ILE A 188 5.11 -14.08 -10.77
CA ILE A 188 4.84 -14.10 -12.21
C ILE A 188 3.33 -14.19 -12.50
N ASN A 189 2.48 -14.63 -11.57
CA ASN A 189 1.04 -14.81 -11.84
C ASN A 189 0.13 -13.87 -11.03
N VAL A 190 0.71 -12.93 -10.28
CA VAL A 190 -0.06 -11.97 -9.49
C VAL A 190 -0.16 -10.67 -10.25
N ILE A 191 -1.36 -10.31 -10.66
CA ILE A 191 -1.63 -8.97 -11.20
C ILE A 191 -1.23 -7.94 -10.16
N ASP A 192 -0.13 -7.25 -10.44
CA ASP A 192 0.47 -6.23 -9.58
C ASP A 192 -0.06 -4.82 -9.87
N ASN A 193 -1.29 -4.77 -10.39
CA ASN A 193 -2.03 -3.57 -10.72
C ASN A 193 -3.53 -3.75 -10.38
N TYR A 194 -3.96 -3.09 -9.31
CA TYR A 194 -5.34 -3.14 -8.83
C TYR A 194 -6.36 -2.66 -9.87
N TRP A 195 -5.98 -1.70 -10.73
CA TRP A 195 -6.88 -1.16 -11.74
C TRP A 195 -7.12 -2.14 -12.88
N LEU A 196 -6.07 -2.83 -13.34
CA LEU A 196 -6.23 -3.91 -14.31
C LEU A 196 -7.11 -5.02 -13.74
N PHE A 197 -6.92 -5.39 -12.47
CA PHE A 197 -7.80 -6.33 -11.79
C PHE A 197 -9.27 -5.89 -11.80
N LEU A 198 -9.57 -4.62 -11.50
CA LEU A 198 -10.94 -4.10 -11.55
C LEU A 198 -11.50 -4.10 -12.98
N ILE A 199 -10.71 -3.70 -13.97
CA ILE A 199 -11.14 -3.69 -15.38
C ILE A 199 -11.52 -5.11 -15.82
N PHE A 200 -10.69 -6.11 -15.53
CA PHE A 200 -10.99 -7.49 -15.88
C PHE A 200 -12.21 -8.04 -15.10
N SER A 201 -12.38 -7.64 -13.85
CA SER A 201 -13.45 -8.14 -12.98
C SER A 201 -14.81 -7.53 -13.34
N ILE A 202 -14.91 -6.20 -13.36
CA ILE A 202 -16.18 -5.45 -13.40
C ILE A 202 -16.28 -4.47 -14.59
N GLY A 203 -15.27 -4.46 -15.47
CA GLY A 203 -15.24 -3.60 -16.65
C GLY A 203 -15.05 -2.13 -16.32
N ILE A 204 -14.98 -1.32 -17.38
CA ILE A 204 -14.79 0.13 -17.23
C ILE A 204 -16.00 0.80 -16.55
N ILE A 205 -17.22 0.30 -16.75
CA ILE A 205 -18.41 0.83 -16.08
C ILE A 205 -18.29 0.61 -14.57
N GLY A 206 -17.90 -0.59 -14.14
CA GLY A 206 -17.68 -0.88 -12.73
C GLY A 206 -16.58 0.00 -12.12
N VAL A 207 -15.47 0.19 -12.83
CA VAL A 207 -14.39 1.10 -12.40
C VAL A 207 -14.90 2.54 -12.20
N ILE A 208 -15.69 3.06 -13.15
CA ILE A 208 -16.30 4.40 -13.04
C ILE A 208 -17.21 4.48 -11.82
N LEU A 209 -18.05 3.47 -11.58
CA LEU A 209 -18.94 3.43 -10.42
C LEU A 209 -18.17 3.38 -9.10
N VAL A 210 -17.07 2.63 -9.03
CA VAL A 210 -16.18 2.58 -7.85
C VAL A 210 -15.55 3.95 -7.59
N ILE A 211 -15.05 4.62 -8.61
CA ILE A 211 -14.49 5.97 -8.49
C ILE A 211 -15.57 6.95 -8.02
N PHE A 212 -16.78 6.87 -8.61
CA PHE A 212 -17.90 7.72 -8.23
C PHE A 212 -18.34 7.49 -6.78
N PHE A 213 -18.38 6.23 -6.34
CA PHE A 213 -18.64 5.87 -4.94
C PHE A 213 -17.62 6.52 -4.00
N PHE A 214 -16.32 6.41 -4.30
CA PHE A 214 -15.30 7.04 -3.46
C PHE A 214 -15.42 8.56 -3.46
N TYR A 215 -15.69 9.17 -4.62
CA TYR A 215 -15.91 10.61 -4.72
C TYR A 215 -17.10 11.05 -3.84
N GLU A 216 -18.24 10.36 -3.94
CA GLU A 216 -19.47 10.70 -3.22
C GLU A 216 -19.27 10.61 -1.69
N LYS A 217 -18.47 9.63 -1.22
CA LYS A 217 -18.14 9.48 0.20
C LYS A 217 -17.07 10.43 0.73
N THR A 218 -16.21 10.98 -0.13
CA THR A 218 -15.04 11.76 0.31
C THR A 218 -15.19 13.26 0.11
N ARG A 219 -16.10 13.69 -0.77
CA ARG A 219 -16.27 15.10 -1.18
C ARG A 219 -16.45 16.11 -0.04
N TYR A 220 -16.90 15.69 1.13
CA TYR A 220 -17.22 16.58 2.24
C TYR A 220 -15.98 17.10 3.00
N LYS A 221 -14.82 16.42 2.87
CA LYS A 221 -13.57 16.86 3.52
C LYS A 221 -12.38 16.72 2.57
N ASN A 222 -11.70 17.83 2.32
CA ASN A 222 -10.47 17.86 1.50
C ASN A 222 -9.43 16.83 1.95
N ASP A 223 -9.31 16.63 3.25
CA ASP A 223 -8.38 15.66 3.82
C ASP A 223 -8.68 14.21 3.38
N LEU A 224 -9.96 13.83 3.40
CA LEU A 224 -10.42 12.53 2.90
C LEU A 224 -10.22 12.41 1.39
N VAL A 225 -10.49 13.48 0.64
CA VAL A 225 -10.25 13.53 -0.81
C VAL A 225 -8.77 13.28 -1.12
N PHE A 226 -7.85 13.94 -0.39
CA PHE A 226 -6.41 13.76 -0.60
C PHE A 226 -5.94 12.35 -0.26
N ILE A 227 -6.42 11.79 0.86
CA ILE A 227 -6.16 10.39 1.23
C ILE A 227 -6.65 9.47 0.10
N THR A 228 -7.87 9.70 -0.41
CA THR A 228 -8.46 8.90 -1.49
C THR A 228 -7.62 8.94 -2.75
N ILE A 229 -7.29 10.13 -3.24
CA ILE A 229 -6.49 10.29 -4.46
C ILE A 229 -5.14 9.60 -4.29
N ALA A 230 -4.50 9.73 -3.14
CA ALA A 230 -3.22 9.08 -2.85
C ALA A 230 -3.32 7.54 -2.92
N PHE A 231 -4.38 6.94 -2.35
CA PHE A 231 -4.62 5.51 -2.45
C PHE A 231 -4.98 5.06 -3.87
N LEU A 232 -5.81 5.81 -4.58
CA LEU A 232 -6.21 5.49 -5.96
C LEU A 232 -5.00 5.48 -6.91
N ILE A 233 -4.12 6.49 -6.80
CA ILE A 233 -2.88 6.55 -7.60
C ILE A 233 -1.95 5.41 -7.19
N SER A 234 -1.80 5.15 -5.89
CA SER A 234 -0.97 4.03 -5.43
C SER A 234 -1.50 2.66 -5.87
N GLY A 235 -2.80 2.54 -6.16
CA GLY A 235 -3.43 1.32 -6.69
C GLY A 235 -2.78 0.78 -7.97
N LEU A 236 -2.09 1.63 -8.73
CA LEU A 236 -1.30 1.21 -9.91
C LEU A 236 -0.15 0.27 -9.55
N PHE A 237 0.32 0.28 -8.30
CA PHE A 237 1.48 -0.49 -7.83
C PHE A 237 1.13 -1.44 -6.68
N ILE A 238 -0.16 -1.73 -6.48
CA ILE A 238 -0.67 -2.57 -5.40
C ILE A 238 -1.27 -3.84 -6.03
N THR A 239 -0.81 -5.00 -5.57
CA THR A 239 -1.42 -6.30 -5.92
C THR A 239 -2.72 -6.53 -5.14
N LEU A 240 -3.57 -7.46 -5.58
CA LEU A 240 -4.83 -7.79 -4.88
C LEU A 240 -4.66 -8.14 -3.39
N THR A 241 -3.65 -8.93 -3.01
CA THR A 241 -3.43 -9.32 -1.60
C THR A 241 -3.07 -8.12 -0.73
N GLN A 242 -2.31 -7.19 -1.30
CA GLN A 242 -1.90 -5.94 -0.66
C GLN A 242 -3.07 -4.96 -0.50
N SER A 243 -4.04 -4.99 -1.43
CA SER A 243 -5.22 -4.14 -1.38
C SER A 243 -6.27 -4.62 -0.37
N LEU A 244 -6.18 -5.84 0.18
CA LEU A 244 -7.14 -6.35 1.18
C LEU A 244 -7.21 -5.48 2.43
N VAL A 245 -6.07 -4.99 2.92
CA VAL A 245 -6.03 -4.11 4.10
C VAL A 245 -6.68 -2.75 3.80
N PHE A 246 -6.47 -2.24 2.59
CA PHE A 246 -7.18 -1.06 2.12
C PHE A 246 -8.68 -1.33 2.02
N LEU A 247 -9.11 -2.34 1.28
CA LEU A 247 -10.54 -2.66 1.09
C LEU A 247 -11.29 -2.88 2.42
N SER A 248 -10.64 -3.51 3.40
CA SER A 248 -11.25 -3.80 4.71
C SER A 248 -11.27 -2.60 5.67
N LEU A 249 -10.19 -1.82 5.75
CA LEU A 249 -10.06 -0.75 6.74
C LEU A 249 -10.43 0.63 6.21
N TYR A 250 -10.44 0.82 4.89
CA TYR A 250 -10.77 2.10 4.28
C TYR A 250 -12.22 2.55 4.55
N PRO A 251 -13.24 1.67 4.58
CA PRO A 251 -14.58 2.06 5.03
C PRO A 251 -14.62 2.66 6.44
N LEU A 252 -13.76 2.16 7.35
CA LEU A 252 -13.67 2.68 8.72
C LEU A 252 -13.15 4.12 8.76
N LEU A 253 -12.33 4.50 7.77
CA LEU A 253 -11.81 5.86 7.63
C LEU A 253 -12.96 6.85 7.42
N PHE A 254 -13.92 6.53 6.56
CA PHE A 254 -15.10 7.37 6.33
C PHE A 254 -15.99 7.47 7.56
N LEU A 255 -16.28 6.34 8.22
CA LEU A 255 -17.12 6.32 9.41
C LEU A 255 -16.52 7.16 10.54
N ASN A 256 -15.22 7.00 10.79
CA ASN A 256 -14.51 7.73 11.83
C ASN A 256 -14.51 9.25 11.59
N TYR A 257 -14.29 9.69 10.35
CA TYR A 257 -14.30 11.13 10.04
C TYR A 257 -15.67 11.78 10.15
N ARG A 258 -16.75 11.02 9.91
CA ARG A 258 -18.13 11.46 10.14
C ARG A 258 -18.41 11.60 11.64
N ILE A 259 -18.05 10.59 12.44
CA ILE A 259 -18.21 10.63 13.90
C ILE A 259 -17.45 11.82 14.51
N LEU A 260 -16.19 12.03 14.09
CA LEU A 260 -15.38 13.17 14.54
C LEU A 260 -15.95 14.54 14.14
N GLU A 261 -16.75 14.60 13.08
CA GLU A 261 -17.45 15.82 12.69
C GLU A 261 -18.63 16.09 13.61
N ASP A 262 -19.44 15.07 13.88
CA ASP A 262 -20.57 15.15 14.80
C ASP A 262 -20.11 15.54 16.22
N GLU A 263 -18.96 15.06 16.69
CA GLU A 263 -18.35 15.43 17.97
C GLU A 263 -17.77 16.86 18.01
N ARG A 264 -17.44 17.45 16.86
CA ARG A 264 -16.96 18.85 16.80
C ARG A 264 -18.10 19.85 16.74
N ASN A 265 -19.26 19.42 16.27
CA ASN A 265 -20.48 20.24 16.13
C ASN A 265 -21.39 20.18 17.36
N ARG A 266 -21.04 19.37 18.37
CA ARG A 266 -21.66 19.32 19.70
C ARG A 266 -20.79 20.04 20.71
#